data_AF-A0A933DN03-F1
#
_entry.id   AF-A0A933DN03-F1
#
_cell.length_a   1.000
_cell.length_b   1.000
_cell.length_c   1.000
_cell.angle_alpha   90.00
_cell.angle_beta   90.00
_cell.angle_gamma   90.00
#
_symmetry.space_group_name_H-M   'P 1'
#
loop_
_entity.id
_entity.type
_entity.pdbx_description
1 polymer ?
#
loop_
_entity_poly.entity_id
_entity_poly.type
_entity_poly.pdbx_seq_one_letter_code
_entity_poly.pdbx_strand_id
1 'polypeptide(L)'
;LQTTEVYNYHSEFPKLHAGDRIEAVGTVSEQNGSIRLSIADASAITILDTNRLIVSTESDIAGLNEDMSRSWVTIAGPVSRVSDKSFSITEDEDRITVYPVDGAARFKPEKGVEVSVSGFLYYRSGTPYLYLMRPGDAVMAEKVAVQGYATTTAFEVSEAQDDPSPVVRWYYLMTIPLVAVAGWAVKKFTKK
;
A
#
# COMPACT_ATOMS: atom_id res chain seq x y z
N LEU A 1 23.07 0.09 7.49
CA LEU A 1 22.73 -0.04 8.93
C LEU A 1 23.34 -1.36 9.39
N GLN A 2 24.18 -1.35 10.42
CA GLN A 2 24.79 -2.58 10.92
C GLN A 2 23.80 -3.26 11.88
N THR A 3 23.41 -4.50 11.60
CA THR A 3 22.49 -5.27 12.45
C THR A 3 23.27 -6.01 13.52
N THR A 4 22.86 -5.84 14.79
CA THR A 4 23.44 -6.57 15.93
C THR A 4 22.48 -7.67 16.36
N GLU A 5 22.99 -8.89 16.48
CA GLU A 5 22.23 -10.06 16.95
C GLU A 5 22.45 -10.24 18.45
N VAL A 6 21.38 -10.32 19.24
CA VAL A 6 21.47 -10.67 20.66
C VAL A 6 21.23 -12.17 20.81
N TYR A 7 22.20 -12.88 21.38
CA TYR A 7 22.22 -14.33 21.47
C TYR A 7 22.28 -14.80 22.92
N ASN A 8 21.46 -15.78 23.26
CA ASN A 8 21.54 -16.53 24.52
C ASN A 8 21.50 -18.03 24.17
N TYR A 9 22.44 -18.81 24.69
CA TYR A 9 22.54 -20.23 24.40
C TYR A 9 21.30 -21.03 24.86
N HIS A 10 20.75 -20.65 26.01
CA HIS A 10 19.56 -21.28 26.60
C HIS A 10 18.24 -20.70 26.06
N SER A 11 18.31 -19.76 25.10
CA SER A 11 17.14 -19.02 24.60
C SER A 11 16.34 -18.31 25.69
N GLU A 12 17.01 -17.92 26.77
CA GLU A 12 16.42 -17.20 27.89
C GLU A 12 16.42 -15.70 27.61
N PHE A 13 15.26 -15.18 27.22
CA PHE A 13 15.04 -13.75 26.99
C PHE A 13 13.86 -13.27 27.86
N PRO A 14 13.86 -11.99 28.29
CA PRO A 14 12.63 -11.40 28.80
C PRO A 14 11.57 -11.37 27.69
N LYS A 15 10.31 -11.09 28.04
CA LYS A 15 9.25 -10.92 27.05
C LYS A 15 9.52 -9.65 26.22
N LEU A 16 10.08 -9.83 25.04
CA LEU A 16 10.37 -8.79 24.07
C LEU A 16 9.29 -8.74 22.98
N HIS A 17 8.96 -7.54 22.54
CA HIS A 17 8.12 -7.29 21.38
C HIS A 17 8.91 -6.55 20.31
N ALA A 18 8.52 -6.73 19.04
CA ALA A 18 9.10 -5.94 17.96
C ALA A 18 8.84 -4.44 18.19
N GLY A 19 9.89 -3.62 18.07
CA GLY A 19 9.86 -2.19 18.35
C GLY A 19 10.29 -1.81 19.77
N ASP A 20 10.57 -2.78 20.64
CA ASP A 20 11.13 -2.50 21.96
C ASP A 20 12.57 -1.98 21.84
N ARG A 21 12.87 -0.94 22.62
CA ARG A 21 14.23 -0.43 22.77
C ARG A 21 14.81 -1.06 24.03
N ILE A 22 15.94 -1.73 23.88
CA ILE A 22 16.60 -2.42 24.98
C ILE A 22 18.00 -1.89 25.21
N GLU A 23 18.46 -2.03 26.45
CA GLU A 23 19.87 -2.05 26.82
C GLU A 23 20.23 -3.49 27.14
N ALA A 24 21.36 -3.97 26.63
CA ALA A 24 21.81 -5.34 26.85
C ALA A 24 23.30 -5.36 27.17
N VAL A 25 23.69 -6.17 28.15
CA VAL A 25 25.09 -6.33 28.58
C VAL A 25 25.55 -7.75 28.30
N GLY A 26 26.70 -7.90 27.67
CA GLY A 26 27.20 -9.22 27.28
C GLY A 26 28.56 -9.19 26.61
N THR A 27 28.97 -10.33 26.07
CA THR A 27 30.22 -10.46 25.32
C THR A 27 29.98 -10.24 23.83
N VAL A 28 30.70 -9.27 23.26
CA VAL A 28 30.64 -8.97 21.84
C VAL A 28 31.56 -9.92 21.06
N SER A 29 31.06 -10.44 19.97
CA SER A 29 31.79 -11.28 19.01
C SER A 29 31.37 -10.90 17.59
N GLU A 30 32.19 -11.23 16.60
CA GLU A 30 31.84 -11.08 15.19
C GLU A 30 31.62 -12.46 14.58
N GLN A 31 30.48 -12.66 13.92
CA GLN A 31 30.21 -13.89 13.18
C GLN A 31 29.61 -13.54 11.82
N ASN A 32 30.23 -14.04 10.74
CA ASN A 32 29.77 -13.83 9.36
C ASN A 32 29.54 -12.34 9.01
N GLY A 33 30.45 -11.45 9.44
CA GLY A 33 30.35 -10.00 9.20
C GLY A 33 29.27 -9.27 10.00
N SER A 34 28.58 -9.96 10.92
CA SER A 34 27.59 -9.37 11.82
C SER A 34 28.10 -9.36 13.26
N ILE A 35 27.78 -8.29 14.00
CA ILE A 35 28.07 -8.20 15.43
C ILE A 35 27.06 -9.06 16.18
N ARG A 36 27.55 -9.97 17.03
CA ARG A 36 26.74 -10.75 17.96
C ARG A 36 27.09 -10.40 19.40
N LEU A 37 26.06 -10.04 20.18
CA LEU A 37 26.13 -9.85 21.62
C LEU A 37 25.61 -11.10 22.33
N SER A 38 26.50 -11.86 22.98
CA SER A 38 26.13 -13.03 23.77
C SER A 38 25.82 -12.64 25.21
N ILE A 39 24.61 -12.95 25.70
CA ILE A 39 24.16 -12.66 27.07
C ILE A 39 24.08 -13.95 27.90
N ALA A 40 24.29 -13.83 29.22
CA ALA A 40 24.26 -14.98 30.13
C ALA A 40 22.82 -15.44 30.42
N ASP A 41 21.92 -14.51 30.69
CA ASP A 41 20.52 -14.77 31.05
C ASP A 41 19.63 -13.55 30.75
N ALA A 42 18.32 -13.70 30.97
CA ALA A 42 17.32 -12.68 30.67
C ALA A 42 17.49 -11.37 31.45
N SER A 43 18.13 -11.39 32.64
CA SER A 43 18.35 -10.19 33.45
C SER A 43 19.42 -9.25 32.86
N ALA A 44 20.21 -9.74 31.92
CA ALA A 44 21.18 -8.95 31.18
C ALA A 44 20.54 -8.00 30.15
N ILE A 45 19.21 -8.06 29.97
CA ILE A 45 18.44 -7.17 29.10
C ILE A 45 17.51 -6.29 29.94
N THR A 46 17.64 -4.98 29.78
CA THR A 46 16.72 -3.97 30.33
C THR A 46 15.89 -3.38 29.19
N ILE A 47 14.56 -3.44 29.30
CA ILE A 47 13.66 -2.77 28.35
C ILE A 47 13.58 -1.29 28.73
N LEU A 48 14.04 -0.42 27.84
CA LEU A 48 14.07 1.04 28.04
C LEU A 48 12.79 1.71 27.56
N ASP A 49 12.23 1.22 26.45
CA ASP A 49 11.03 1.75 25.83
C ASP A 49 10.32 0.61 25.07
N THR A 50 9.01 0.70 24.93
CA THR A 50 8.19 -0.36 24.30
C THR A 50 7.46 0.18 23.09
N ASN A 51 7.29 -0.68 22.09
CA ASN A 51 6.37 -0.44 20.97
C ASN A 51 6.65 0.85 20.16
N ARG A 52 7.93 1.20 19.96
CA ARG A 52 8.26 2.27 19.00
C ARG A 52 7.94 1.82 17.59
N LEU A 53 7.47 2.77 16.78
CA LEU A 53 7.39 2.62 15.34
C LEU A 53 8.81 2.52 14.79
N ILE A 54 9.12 1.37 14.17
CA ILE A 54 10.36 1.19 13.42
C ILE A 54 10.14 1.89 12.09
N VAL A 55 10.94 2.92 11.81
CA VAL A 55 10.93 3.57 10.49
C VAL A 55 11.56 2.60 9.50
N SER A 56 10.78 2.16 8.53
CA SER A 56 11.25 1.32 7.44
C SER A 56 11.77 2.15 6.28
N THR A 57 12.72 1.56 5.56
CA THR A 57 13.10 2.05 4.24
C THR A 57 12.17 1.41 3.21
N GLU A 58 11.46 2.22 2.43
CA GLU A 58 10.74 1.73 1.27
C GLU A 58 11.74 1.18 0.24
N SER A 59 11.41 0.05 -0.37
CA SER A 59 12.28 -0.60 -1.35
C SER A 59 11.46 -1.34 -2.38
N ASP A 60 11.92 -1.26 -3.63
CA ASP A 60 11.37 -2.03 -4.75
C ASP A 60 11.97 -3.43 -4.72
N ILE A 61 11.22 -4.44 -5.16
CA ILE A 61 11.67 -5.84 -5.18
C ILE A 61 12.92 -5.98 -6.06
N ALA A 62 12.95 -5.29 -7.20
CA ALA A 62 14.08 -5.25 -8.13
C ALA A 62 15.36 -4.64 -7.51
N GLY A 63 15.21 -3.78 -6.51
CA GLY A 63 16.33 -3.11 -5.82
C GLY A 63 16.96 -3.95 -4.71
N LEU A 64 16.35 -5.07 -4.33
CA LEU A 64 16.80 -5.88 -3.20
C LEU A 64 18.07 -6.66 -3.54
N ASN A 65 19.08 -6.55 -2.68
CA ASN A 65 20.32 -7.32 -2.78
C ASN A 65 20.73 -7.94 -1.43
N GLU A 66 21.67 -8.89 -1.47
CA GLU A 66 22.11 -9.63 -0.27
C GLU A 66 22.72 -8.74 0.82
N ASP A 67 23.28 -7.56 0.47
CA ASP A 67 23.82 -6.60 1.44
C ASP A 67 22.73 -5.96 2.29
N MET A 68 21.48 -5.97 1.80
CA MET A 68 20.30 -5.54 2.55
C MET A 68 19.74 -6.65 3.45
N SER A 69 20.33 -7.84 3.48
CA SER A 69 19.89 -8.92 4.37
C SER A 69 19.89 -8.47 5.84
N ARG A 70 18.89 -8.93 6.59
CA ARG A 70 18.60 -8.56 7.98
C ARG A 70 18.24 -7.08 8.19
N SER A 71 17.92 -6.34 7.13
CA SER A 71 17.38 -4.98 7.23
C SER A 71 15.85 -4.98 7.36
N TRP A 72 15.30 -3.91 7.94
CA TRP A 72 13.87 -3.66 8.03
C TRP A 72 13.40 -2.82 6.84
N VAL A 73 12.66 -3.44 5.93
CA VAL A 73 12.23 -2.83 4.65
C VAL A 73 10.71 -2.82 4.53
N THR A 74 10.18 -1.95 3.68
CA THR A 74 8.77 -1.97 3.25
C THR A 74 8.68 -2.23 1.76
N ILE A 75 7.92 -3.25 1.41
CA ILE A 75 7.62 -3.64 0.04
C ILE A 75 6.12 -3.43 -0.19
N ALA A 76 5.77 -2.77 -1.30
CA ALA A 76 4.39 -2.63 -1.74
C ALA A 76 4.17 -3.39 -3.06
N GLY A 77 2.94 -3.85 -3.27
CA GLY A 77 2.56 -4.45 -4.55
C GLY A 77 1.33 -5.36 -4.44
N PRO A 78 0.84 -5.87 -5.59
CA PRO A 78 -0.27 -6.81 -5.63
C PRO A 78 0.14 -8.20 -5.11
N VAL A 79 -0.77 -8.84 -4.37
CA VAL A 79 -0.60 -10.22 -3.92
C VAL A 79 -0.80 -11.20 -5.08
N SER A 80 0.25 -11.90 -5.48
CA SER A 80 0.21 -12.84 -6.61
C SER A 80 -0.10 -14.28 -6.20
N ARG A 81 0.25 -14.68 -4.97
CA ARG A 81 -0.01 -16.03 -4.42
C ARG A 81 -0.35 -15.95 -2.94
N VAL A 82 -1.24 -16.83 -2.49
CA VAL A 82 -1.61 -16.99 -1.08
C VAL A 82 -1.53 -18.47 -0.74
N SER A 83 -0.98 -18.78 0.43
CA SER A 83 -0.95 -20.10 1.05
C SER A 83 -1.32 -19.99 2.52
N ASP A 84 -1.45 -21.12 3.22
CA ASP A 84 -1.79 -21.13 4.64
C ASP A 84 -0.75 -20.45 5.53
N LYS A 85 0.52 -20.42 5.10
CA LYS A 85 1.67 -19.98 5.91
C LYS A 85 2.43 -18.79 5.31
N SER A 86 2.07 -18.34 4.12
CA SER A 86 2.78 -17.27 3.41
C SER A 86 1.96 -16.72 2.26
N PHE A 87 2.32 -15.54 1.78
CA PHE A 87 1.81 -14.97 0.54
C PHE A 87 2.98 -14.38 -0.26
N SER A 88 2.77 -14.11 -1.54
CA SER A 88 3.76 -13.47 -2.40
C SER A 88 3.26 -12.12 -2.90
N ILE A 89 4.15 -11.13 -2.87
CA ILE A 89 3.96 -9.82 -3.50
C ILE A 89 4.76 -9.84 -4.82
N THR A 90 4.17 -9.29 -5.88
CA THR A 90 4.81 -9.20 -7.19
C THR A 90 4.87 -7.75 -7.63
N GLU A 91 5.99 -7.36 -8.19
CA GLU A 91 6.25 -6.06 -8.81
C GLU A 91 6.88 -6.35 -10.17
N ASP A 92 6.23 -5.95 -11.26
CA ASP A 92 6.60 -6.33 -12.62
C ASP A 92 6.81 -7.85 -12.80
N GLU A 93 8.04 -8.29 -13.06
CA GLU A 93 8.43 -9.70 -13.20
C GLU A 93 8.98 -10.30 -11.89
N ASP A 94 9.29 -9.46 -10.91
CA ASP A 94 9.90 -9.84 -9.66
C ASP A 94 8.89 -10.27 -8.60
N ARG A 95 9.34 -11.09 -7.64
CA ARG A 95 8.47 -11.64 -6.61
C ARG A 95 9.21 -11.86 -5.32
N ILE A 96 8.59 -11.42 -4.22
CA ILE A 96 9.04 -11.73 -2.86
C ILE A 96 7.98 -12.54 -2.12
N THR A 97 8.42 -13.50 -1.31
CA THR A 97 7.53 -14.26 -0.42
C THR A 97 7.57 -13.67 0.98
N VAL A 98 6.39 -13.40 1.53
CA VAL A 98 6.20 -12.91 2.88
C VAL A 98 5.78 -14.07 3.78
N TYR A 99 6.50 -14.25 4.88
CA TYR A 99 6.22 -15.21 5.94
C TYR A 99 5.75 -14.48 7.20
N PRO A 100 4.46 -14.53 7.54
CA PRO A 100 3.97 -14.06 8.82
C PRO A 100 4.50 -14.95 9.95
N VAL A 101 5.12 -14.37 10.98
CA VAL A 101 5.42 -15.09 12.23
C VAL A 101 4.17 -15.13 13.13
N ASP A 102 4.18 -15.92 14.21
CA ASP A 102 2.98 -16.28 14.99
C ASP A 102 1.99 -15.14 15.26
N GLY A 103 2.47 -13.96 15.67
CA GLY A 103 1.62 -12.79 15.92
C GLY A 103 1.00 -12.18 14.65
N ALA A 104 1.70 -12.28 13.51
CA ALA A 104 1.31 -11.79 12.20
C ALA A 104 0.44 -12.76 11.38
N ALA A 105 0.37 -14.04 11.74
CA ALA A 105 -0.32 -15.09 10.97
C ALA A 105 -1.83 -14.84 10.76
N ARG A 106 -2.43 -13.90 11.51
CA ARG A 106 -3.80 -13.44 11.31
C ARG A 106 -3.98 -12.53 10.08
N PHE A 107 -2.90 -11.92 9.57
CA PHE A 107 -2.93 -11.15 8.34
C PHE A 107 -2.99 -12.10 7.14
N LYS A 108 -4.14 -12.14 6.47
CA LYS A 108 -4.40 -13.02 5.31
C LYS A 108 -4.94 -12.18 4.15
N PRO A 109 -4.07 -11.66 3.28
CA PRO A 109 -4.52 -10.88 2.13
C PRO A 109 -5.13 -11.80 1.07
N GLU A 110 -6.06 -11.26 0.31
CA GLU A 110 -6.61 -11.95 -0.86
C GLU A 110 -5.70 -11.75 -2.07
N LYS A 111 -5.73 -12.71 -3.00
CA LYS A 111 -4.99 -12.59 -4.27
C LYS A 111 -5.52 -11.41 -5.07
N GLY A 112 -4.61 -10.60 -5.62
CA GLY A 112 -4.90 -9.42 -6.42
C GLY A 112 -5.18 -8.15 -5.61
N VAL A 113 -5.13 -8.22 -4.27
CA VAL A 113 -5.18 -7.03 -3.42
C VAL A 113 -3.80 -6.40 -3.34
N GLU A 114 -3.77 -5.07 -3.46
CA GLU A 114 -2.58 -4.26 -3.23
C GLU A 114 -2.27 -4.22 -1.73
N VAL A 115 -1.05 -4.55 -1.35
CA VAL A 115 -0.60 -4.55 0.04
C VAL A 115 0.70 -3.79 0.18
N SER A 116 0.90 -3.15 1.32
CA SER A 116 2.19 -2.62 1.77
C SER A 116 2.61 -3.37 3.03
N VAL A 117 3.80 -3.97 3.01
CA VAL A 117 4.27 -4.88 4.04
C VAL A 117 5.67 -4.48 4.50
N SER A 118 5.79 -4.17 5.78
CA SER A 118 7.07 -3.93 6.46
C SER A 118 7.54 -5.19 7.19
N GLY A 119 8.83 -5.51 7.08
CA GLY A 119 9.39 -6.70 7.71
C GLY A 119 10.90 -6.83 7.59
N PHE A 120 11.45 -7.88 8.17
CA PHE A 120 12.88 -8.20 8.04
C PHE A 120 13.16 -8.95 6.75
N LEU A 121 14.05 -8.41 5.92
CA LEU A 121 14.51 -9.03 4.68
C LEU A 121 15.54 -10.12 4.98
N TYR A 122 15.40 -11.27 4.33
CA TYR A 122 16.37 -12.36 4.38
C TYR A 122 16.61 -12.95 3.00
N TYR A 123 17.76 -13.59 2.86
CA TYR A 123 18.15 -14.32 1.66
C TYR A 123 18.33 -15.81 1.96
N ARG A 124 17.94 -16.65 1.00
CA ARG A 124 18.23 -18.08 1.01
C ARG A 124 18.63 -18.44 -0.42
N SER A 125 19.91 -18.73 -0.60
CA SER A 125 20.47 -19.09 -1.91
C SER A 125 20.12 -18.05 -2.99
N GLY A 126 20.35 -16.77 -2.72
CA GLY A 126 20.05 -15.66 -3.64
C GLY A 126 18.57 -15.27 -3.76
N THR A 127 17.64 -15.99 -3.14
CA THR A 127 16.21 -15.65 -3.19
C THR A 127 15.78 -14.82 -1.98
N PRO A 128 15.21 -13.61 -2.17
CA PRO A 128 14.72 -12.78 -1.07
C PRO A 128 13.39 -13.29 -0.51
N TYR A 129 13.21 -13.12 0.79
CA TYR A 129 11.94 -13.30 1.49
C TYR A 129 11.84 -12.34 2.68
N LEU A 130 10.62 -12.05 3.09
CA LEU A 130 10.32 -11.07 4.12
C LEU A 130 9.63 -11.75 5.31
N TYR A 131 10.08 -11.49 6.53
CA TYR A 131 9.31 -11.86 7.72
C TYR A 131 8.46 -10.69 8.19
N LEU A 132 7.14 -10.90 8.18
CA LEU A 132 6.17 -9.98 8.74
C LEU A 132 6.05 -10.26 10.23
N MET A 133 6.46 -9.30 11.07
CA MET A 133 6.54 -9.50 12.53
C MET A 133 5.20 -9.28 13.23
N ARG A 134 4.45 -8.24 12.84
CA ARG A 134 3.15 -7.92 13.42
C ARG A 134 2.12 -7.67 12.33
N PRO A 135 0.84 -7.92 12.60
CA PRO A 135 -0.26 -7.64 11.67
C PRO A 135 -0.35 -6.17 11.26
N GLY A 136 0.00 -5.25 12.16
CA GLY A 136 -0.04 -3.81 11.88
C GLY A 136 1.12 -3.31 11.02
N ASP A 137 2.13 -4.15 10.80
CA ASP A 137 3.23 -3.86 9.86
C ASP A 137 2.81 -4.22 8.41
N ALA A 138 1.58 -4.68 8.19
CA ALA A 138 1.01 -4.92 6.88
C ALA A 138 -0.32 -4.17 6.73
N VAL A 139 -0.46 -3.43 5.64
CA VAL A 139 -1.64 -2.63 5.33
C VAL A 139 -2.15 -3.06 3.96
N MET A 140 -3.44 -3.34 3.87
CA MET A 140 -4.10 -3.50 2.57
C MET A 140 -4.44 -2.11 2.05
N ALA A 141 -4.15 -1.81 0.79
CA ALA A 141 -4.68 -0.60 0.19
C ALA A 141 -6.20 -0.70 0.24
N GLU A 142 -6.85 0.35 0.73
CA GLU A 142 -8.29 0.43 0.66
C GLU A 142 -8.67 0.35 -0.82
N LYS A 143 -9.52 -0.62 -1.18
CA LYS A 143 -10.05 -0.72 -2.53
C LYS A 143 -10.86 0.56 -2.71
N VAL A 144 -10.26 1.59 -3.32
CA VAL A 144 -10.99 2.77 -3.75
C VAL A 144 -12.00 2.20 -4.73
N ALA A 145 -13.24 2.02 -4.25
CA ALA A 145 -14.36 1.79 -5.12
C ALA A 145 -14.33 3.00 -6.03
N VAL A 146 -13.87 2.81 -7.26
CA VAL A 146 -14.10 3.74 -8.34
C VAL A 146 -15.61 3.69 -8.55
N GLN A 147 -16.36 4.36 -7.68
CA GLN A 147 -17.50 5.10 -8.19
C GLN A 147 -16.86 6.03 -9.20
N GLY A 148 -17.19 5.79 -10.47
CA GLY A 148 -16.78 6.65 -11.56
C GLY A 148 -17.28 8.05 -11.27
N TYR A 149 -16.49 8.83 -10.55
CA TYR A 149 -16.46 10.25 -10.77
C TYR A 149 -15.87 10.35 -12.17
N ALA A 150 -16.74 10.57 -13.14
CA ALA A 150 -16.31 11.19 -14.37
C ALA A 150 -15.54 12.44 -13.94
N THR A 151 -14.22 12.38 -13.99
CA THR A 151 -13.40 13.57 -14.00
C THR A 151 -13.71 14.25 -15.32
N THR A 152 -14.77 15.04 -15.35
CA THR A 152 -14.88 16.12 -16.31
C THR A 152 -13.76 17.07 -15.95
N THR A 153 -12.59 16.85 -16.54
CA THR A 153 -11.57 17.90 -16.65
C THR A 153 -12.24 18.99 -17.47
N ALA A 154 -12.81 19.98 -16.78
CA ALA A 154 -13.23 21.20 -17.39
C ALA A 154 -11.96 21.88 -17.91
N PHE A 155 -11.68 21.68 -19.20
CA PHE A 155 -10.79 22.56 -19.94
C PHE A 155 -11.58 23.86 -20.09
N GLU A 156 -11.21 24.90 -19.36
CA GLU A 156 -11.68 26.24 -19.67
C GLU A 156 -11.03 26.66 -20.99
N VAL A 157 -11.68 26.29 -22.09
CA VAL A 157 -11.54 27.03 -23.34
C VAL A 157 -12.19 28.38 -23.07
N SER A 158 -11.37 29.42 -22.95
CA SER A 158 -11.82 30.81 -23.03
C SER A 158 -12.35 31.04 -24.45
N GLU A 159 -13.60 30.65 -24.70
CA GLU A 159 -14.37 31.16 -25.83
C GLU A 159 -14.60 32.65 -25.59
N ALA A 160 -14.10 33.47 -26.51
CA ALA A 160 -14.41 34.88 -26.57
C ALA A 160 -15.94 35.03 -26.62
N GLN A 161 -16.48 35.66 -25.59
CA GLN A 161 -17.90 35.90 -25.40
C GLN A 161 -18.36 36.96 -26.41
N ASP A 162 -18.74 36.53 -27.61
CA ASP A 162 -19.40 37.39 -28.60
C ASP A 162 -20.88 37.51 -28.18
N ASP A 163 -21.23 38.65 -27.59
CA ASP A 163 -22.55 38.98 -27.05
C ASP A 163 -23.55 39.16 -28.21
N PRO A 164 -24.55 38.27 -28.40
CA PRO A 164 -25.54 38.48 -29.44
C PRO A 164 -26.49 39.59 -28.99
N SER A 165 -26.41 40.73 -29.70
CA SER A 165 -27.25 41.91 -29.52
C SER A 165 -28.74 41.61 -29.24
N PRO A 166 -29.44 42.47 -28.47
CA PRO A 166 -30.77 42.20 -27.93
C PRO A 166 -31.91 42.01 -28.95
N VAL A 167 -31.63 42.12 -30.25
CA VAL A 167 -32.62 42.00 -31.33
C VAL A 167 -32.99 40.52 -31.60
N VAL A 168 -32.10 39.57 -31.31
CA VAL A 168 -32.29 38.14 -31.65
C VAL A 168 -33.31 37.44 -30.73
N ARG A 169 -33.51 37.92 -29.49
CA ARG A 169 -34.44 37.30 -28.52
C ARG A 169 -35.92 37.41 -28.92
N TRP A 170 -36.31 38.42 -29.69
CA TRP A 170 -37.72 38.60 -30.08
C TRP A 170 -38.13 37.72 -31.27
N TYR A 171 -37.19 37.35 -32.15
CA TYR A 171 -37.49 36.51 -33.32
C TYR A 171 -37.85 35.07 -32.95
N TYR A 172 -37.28 34.51 -31.88
CA TYR A 172 -37.59 33.14 -31.44
C TYR A 172 -38.92 33.01 -30.69
N LEU A 173 -39.43 34.09 -30.09
CA LEU A 173 -40.72 34.05 -29.37
C LEU A 173 -41.93 34.19 -30.30
N MET A 174 -41.76 34.76 -31.49
CA MET A 174 -42.86 34.95 -32.46
C MET A 174 -43.06 33.79 -33.45
N THR A 175 -42.12 32.84 -33.56
CA THR A 175 -42.23 31.72 -34.53
C THR A 175 -42.92 30.48 -33.96
N ILE A 176 -42.92 30.30 -32.63
CA ILE A 176 -43.53 29.14 -31.96
C ILE A 176 -45.08 29.11 -32.05
N PRO A 177 -45.83 30.23 -32.03
CA PRO A 177 -47.29 30.18 -32.17
C PRO A 177 -47.77 29.84 -33.59
N LEU A 178 -46.95 30.08 -34.62
CA LEU A 178 -47.36 29.94 -36.03
C LEU A 178 -47.43 28.48 -36.50
N VAL A 179 -46.55 27.61 -35.99
CA VAL A 179 -46.54 26.18 -36.35
C VAL A 179 -47.72 25.43 -35.71
N ALA A 180 -48.18 25.83 -34.53
CA ALA A 180 -49.32 25.21 -33.86
C ALA A 180 -50.67 25.51 -34.56
N VAL A 181 -50.84 26.72 -35.11
CA VAL A 181 -52.07 27.10 -35.83
C VAL A 181 -52.17 26.41 -37.20
N ALA A 182 -51.04 26.26 -37.92
CA ALA A 182 -51.01 25.54 -39.19
C ALA A 182 -51.36 24.04 -39.03
N GLY A 183 -50.86 23.38 -37.98
CA GLY A 183 -51.18 21.98 -37.69
C GLY A 183 -52.65 21.74 -37.32
N TRP A 184 -53.29 22.68 -36.63
CA TRP A 184 -54.72 22.57 -36.28
C TRP A 184 -55.65 22.74 -37.50
N ALA A 185 -55.32 23.66 -38.41
CA ALA A 185 -56.11 23.89 -39.62
C ALA A 185 -56.08 22.69 -40.58
N VAL A 186 -54.92 22.06 -40.80
CA VAL A 186 -54.79 20.89 -41.69
C VAL A 186 -55.58 19.69 -41.16
N LYS A 187 -55.61 19.48 -39.83
CA LYS A 187 -56.35 18.38 -39.21
C LYS A 187 -57.87 18.56 -39.26
N LYS A 188 -58.36 19.81 -39.30
CA LYS A 188 -59.81 20.11 -39.32
C LYS A 188 -60.43 20.01 -40.72
N PHE A 189 -59.63 20.18 -41.79
CA PHE A 189 -60.13 20.19 -43.17
C PHE A 189 -59.82 18.94 -44.01
N THR A 190 -59.10 17.95 -43.48
CA THR A 190 -58.82 16.66 -44.15
C THR A 190 -59.77 15.53 -43.79
N LYS A 191 -60.79 15.79 -42.95
CA LYS A 191 -61.93 14.87 -42.75
C LYS A 191 -63.16 15.39 -43.49
N LYS A 192 -63.21 15.11 -44.80
CA LYS A 192 -64.45 14.94 -45.57
C LYS A 192 -64.17 14.00 -46.73
#